data_AF-A0A7Y2C614-F1
#
_entry.id   AF-A0A7Y2C614-F1
#
_cell.length_a   1.000
_cell.length_b   1.000
_cell.length_c   1.000
_cell.angle_alpha   90.00
_cell.angle_beta   90.00
_cell.angle_gamma   90.00
#
_symmetry.space_group_name_H-M   'P 1'
#
loop_
_entity.id
_entity.type
_entity.pdbx_description
1 polymer ?
#
loop_
_entity_poly.entity_id
_entity_poly.type
_entity_poly.pdbx_seq_one_letter_code
_entity_poly.pdbx_strand_id
1 'polypeptide(L)'
;READLLVGTHGRSIFKIDLEHVRAVAGDVADQSLFVFDIDVPRFQEGWGTRRASYVDYRVPSAEIVVYSASAGEAQLALSDEDGRSLKDWKTQLDAGLNYLDYDLTVDTEKLRSRRKNNPYADWGPSDDGQTYLREGTYQITVTLGSDSASSEIELKSGR
;
A
#
# COMPACT_ATOMS: atom_id res chain seq x y z
N ARG A 1 38.87 -4.56 0.86
CA ARG A 1 38.38 -5.96 0.79
C ARG A 1 36.87 -5.84 0.74
N GLU A 2 36.33 -5.81 -0.47
CA GLU A 2 34.95 -5.49 -0.77
C GLU A 2 34.19 -6.82 -0.91
N ALA A 3 33.10 -6.97 -0.17
CA ALA A 3 32.24 -8.13 -0.24
C ALA A 3 31.22 -7.90 -1.37
N ASP A 4 31.60 -8.27 -2.59
CA ASP A 4 30.69 -8.28 -3.73
C ASP A 4 29.78 -9.52 -3.64
N LEU A 5 28.56 -9.31 -3.14
CA LEU A 5 27.50 -10.33 -3.16
C LEU A 5 26.79 -10.27 -4.53
N LEU A 6 27.27 -11.06 -5.49
CA LEU A 6 26.54 -11.33 -6.74
C LEU A 6 25.60 -12.52 -6.54
N VAL A 7 24.29 -12.26 -6.59
CA VAL A 7 23.27 -13.29 -6.79
C VAL A 7 22.35 -12.82 -7.90
N GLY A 8 22.40 -13.52 -9.05
CA GLY A 8 21.52 -13.28 -10.18
C GLY A 8 20.42 -14.31 -10.23
N THR A 9 19.15 -13.88 -10.20
CA THR A 9 18.02 -14.51 -10.90
C THR A 9 16.96 -13.42 -11.17
N HIS A 10 16.50 -13.30 -12.42
CA HIS A 10 15.56 -12.27 -12.94
C HIS A 10 15.78 -10.83 -12.44
N GLY A 11 16.99 -10.29 -12.70
CA GLY A 11 17.35 -8.89 -12.46
C GLY A 11 16.62 -7.93 -13.41
N ARG A 12 15.98 -6.87 -12.91
CA ARG A 12 16.71 -5.63 -12.60
C ARG A 12 16.07 -4.70 -11.56
N SER A 13 14.95 -5.08 -10.94
CA SER A 13 14.20 -4.14 -10.07
C SER A 13 14.13 -4.55 -8.60
N ILE A 14 13.90 -5.83 -8.28
CA ILE A 14 13.66 -6.29 -6.89
C ILE A 14 14.90 -6.06 -6.00
N PHE A 15 16.08 -6.55 -6.42
CA PHE A 15 17.33 -6.34 -5.67
C PHE A 15 17.71 -4.87 -5.47
N LYS A 16 17.29 -3.98 -6.39
CA LYS A 16 17.60 -2.56 -6.27
C LYS A 16 16.76 -1.92 -5.17
N ILE A 17 15.46 -2.24 -5.16
CA ILE A 17 14.49 -1.78 -4.16
C ILE A 17 14.90 -2.28 -2.76
N ASP A 18 15.18 -3.57 -2.61
CA ASP A 18 15.63 -4.15 -1.33
C ASP A 18 16.93 -3.49 -0.83
N LEU A 19 17.90 -3.26 -1.72
CA LEU A 19 19.16 -2.64 -1.34
C LEU A 19 19.01 -1.15 -0.98
N GLU A 20 18.05 -0.45 -1.59
CA GLU A 20 17.70 0.92 -1.25
C GLU A 20 17.06 0.98 0.14
N HIS A 21 16.09 0.12 0.43
CA HIS A 21 15.48 0.00 1.75
C HIS A 21 16.50 -0.38 2.83
N VAL A 22 17.38 -1.35 2.56
CA VAL A 22 18.43 -1.74 3.51
C VAL A 22 19.42 -0.60 3.78
N ARG A 23 19.81 0.16 2.74
CA ARG A 23 20.69 1.33 2.89
C ARG A 23 20.00 2.45 3.68
N ALA A 24 18.72 2.69 3.42
CA ALA A 24 17.92 3.67 4.15
C ALA A 24 17.80 3.28 5.62
N VAL A 25 17.60 1.99 5.94
CA VAL A 25 17.61 1.52 7.34
C VAL A 25 18.93 1.76 8.03
N ALA A 26 20.05 1.53 7.34
CA ALA A 26 21.38 1.77 7.89
C ALA A 26 21.74 3.26 8.08
N GLY A 27 20.99 4.18 7.46
CA GLY A 27 21.22 5.62 7.53
C GLY A 27 20.12 6.36 8.28
N ASP A 28 18.97 6.56 7.63
CA ASP A 28 17.92 7.51 8.02
C ASP A 28 16.88 6.93 8.99
N VAL A 29 16.76 5.60 9.05
CA VAL A 29 15.74 4.90 9.86
C VAL A 29 16.33 4.22 11.11
N ALA A 30 17.65 4.27 11.30
CA ALA A 30 18.35 3.56 12.37
C ALA A 30 17.85 3.89 13.79
N ASP A 31 17.37 5.12 14.01
CA ASP A 31 16.86 5.61 15.30
C ASP A 31 15.33 5.58 15.41
N GLN A 32 14.62 5.10 14.39
CA GLN A 32 13.15 5.08 14.36
C GLN A 32 12.59 3.74 14.85
N SER A 33 11.50 3.77 15.62
CA SER A 33 10.81 2.55 16.07
C SER A 33 9.93 1.93 14.98
N LEU A 34 9.42 2.75 14.07
CA LEU A 34 8.55 2.37 12.96
C LEU A 34 8.72 3.38 11.81
N PHE A 35 8.79 2.89 10.57
CA PHE A 35 8.90 3.72 9.38
C PHE A 35 8.20 3.07 8.20
N VAL A 36 7.53 3.88 7.38
CA VAL A 36 6.87 3.45 6.16
C VAL A 36 7.57 4.13 5.00
N PHE A 37 8.04 3.34 4.05
CA PHE A 37 8.72 3.87 2.86
C PHE A 37 7.72 4.50 1.88
N ASP A 38 8.25 5.20 0.87
CA ASP A 38 7.45 5.68 -0.24
C ASP A 38 6.80 4.48 -0.95
N ILE A 39 5.50 4.59 -1.25
CA ILE A 39 4.71 3.49 -1.78
C ILE A 39 4.51 3.71 -3.27
N ASP A 40 5.20 2.92 -4.08
CA ASP A 40 5.00 2.91 -5.53
C ASP A 40 3.67 2.26 -5.88
N VAL A 41 2.81 3.02 -6.57
CA VAL A 41 1.48 2.57 -6.98
C VAL A 41 1.30 2.59 -8.50
N PRO A 42 0.56 1.62 -9.06
CA PRO A 42 0.19 1.65 -10.46
C PRO A 42 -0.72 2.84 -10.76
N ARG A 43 -0.73 3.29 -12.02
CA ARG A 43 -1.73 4.25 -12.49
C ARG A 43 -3.12 3.65 -12.41
N PHE A 44 -4.09 4.47 -12.03
CA PHE A 44 -5.49 4.12 -12.01
C PHE A 44 -5.95 3.65 -13.39
N GLN A 45 -6.75 2.57 -13.41
CA GLN A 45 -7.38 2.03 -14.61
C GLN A 45 -8.82 1.64 -14.28
N GLU A 46 -9.77 2.12 -15.07
CA GLU A 46 -11.21 1.84 -14.87
C GLU A 46 -11.56 0.35 -14.89
N GLY A 47 -10.72 -0.48 -15.53
CA GLY A 47 -10.95 -1.92 -15.65
C GLY A 47 -10.45 -2.77 -14.47
N TRP A 48 -10.09 -2.19 -13.33
CA TRP A 48 -9.77 -2.97 -12.13
C TRP A 48 -10.98 -3.76 -11.65
N GLY A 49 -10.75 -4.98 -11.16
CA GLY A 49 -11.79 -5.93 -10.76
C GLY A 49 -12.69 -6.42 -11.89
N THR A 50 -12.30 -6.23 -13.16
CA THR A 50 -13.01 -6.75 -14.34
C THR A 50 -12.25 -7.89 -14.99
N ARG A 51 -12.96 -8.74 -15.75
CA ARG A 51 -12.35 -9.79 -16.58
C ARG A 51 -12.99 -9.85 -17.96
N ARG A 52 -12.21 -10.22 -18.97
CA ARG A 52 -12.67 -10.24 -20.38
C ARG A 52 -13.42 -11.51 -20.76
N ALA A 53 -13.23 -12.58 -19.99
CA ALA A 53 -13.91 -13.86 -20.16
C ALA A 53 -13.92 -14.63 -18.84
N SER A 54 -14.87 -15.54 -18.66
CA SER A 54 -15.08 -16.28 -17.41
C SER A 54 -13.91 -17.19 -16.99
N TYR A 55 -13.00 -17.49 -17.91
CA TYR A 55 -11.81 -18.35 -17.70
C TYR A 55 -10.52 -17.55 -17.46
N VAL A 56 -10.58 -16.22 -17.46
CA VAL A 56 -9.44 -15.34 -17.18
C VAL A 56 -9.61 -14.74 -15.79
N ASP A 57 -8.50 -14.59 -15.06
CA ASP A 57 -8.48 -13.93 -13.77
C ASP A 57 -8.91 -12.46 -13.87
N TYR A 58 -9.41 -11.94 -12.75
CA TYR A 58 -9.75 -10.54 -12.63
C TYR A 58 -8.49 -9.67 -12.68
N ARG A 59 -8.62 -8.50 -13.29
CA ARG A 59 -7.55 -7.51 -13.34
C ARG A 59 -7.47 -6.80 -11.99
N VAL A 60 -6.63 -7.28 -11.08
CA VAL A 60 -6.44 -6.68 -9.75
C VAL A 60 -5.12 -5.88 -9.74
N PRO A 61 -5.10 -4.63 -9.24
CA PRO A 61 -3.84 -3.90 -9.05
C PRO A 61 -3.06 -4.46 -7.86
N SER A 62 -1.77 -4.13 -7.80
CA SER A 62 -0.90 -4.49 -6.68
C SER A 62 0.01 -3.32 -6.36
N ALA A 63 0.19 -3.05 -5.08
CA ALA A 63 1.17 -2.14 -4.52
C ALA A 63 1.86 -2.84 -3.35
N GLU A 64 3.13 -2.56 -3.14
CA GLU A 64 3.91 -3.11 -2.04
C GLU A 64 4.15 -2.02 -1.01
N ILE A 65 3.68 -2.25 0.22
CA ILE A 65 3.91 -1.36 1.35
C ILE A 65 5.11 -1.91 2.12
N VAL A 66 6.22 -1.19 2.07
CA VAL A 66 7.43 -1.55 2.80
C VAL A 66 7.46 -0.81 4.13
N VAL A 67 7.61 -1.57 5.22
CA VAL A 67 7.59 -1.06 6.58
C VAL A 67 8.82 -1.58 7.33
N TYR A 68 9.61 -0.66 7.89
CA TYR A 68 10.59 -1.02 8.91
C TYR A 68 9.93 -0.96 10.29
N SER A 69 10.19 -1.99 11.11
CA SER A 69 9.80 -1.99 12.52
C SER A 69 10.95 -2.44 13.41
N ALA A 70 11.19 -1.74 14.52
CA ALA A 70 12.18 -2.15 15.50
C ALA A 70 11.75 -3.37 16.35
N SER A 71 10.47 -3.74 16.32
CA SER A 71 9.91 -4.82 17.15
C SER A 71 8.81 -5.58 16.42
N ALA A 72 8.69 -6.88 16.67
CA ALA A 72 7.58 -7.66 16.13
C ALA A 72 6.26 -7.38 16.87
N GLY A 73 5.12 -7.46 16.18
CA GLY A 73 3.79 -7.32 16.78
C GLY A 73 2.66 -7.18 15.76
N GLU A 74 1.42 -7.16 16.25
CA GLU A 74 0.25 -6.88 15.41
C GLU A 74 0.16 -5.36 15.17
N ALA A 75 0.30 -4.95 13.91
CA ALA A 75 0.15 -3.56 13.48
C ALA A 75 -1.23 -3.31 12.89
N GLN A 76 -1.75 -2.10 13.10
CA GLN A 76 -2.96 -1.59 12.48
C GLN A 76 -2.58 -0.70 11.31
N LEU A 77 -3.11 -0.99 10.13
CA LEU A 77 -3.03 -0.14 8.95
C LEU A 77 -4.37 0.58 8.76
N ALA A 78 -4.27 1.83 8.35
CA ALA A 78 -5.40 2.68 8.00
C ALA A 78 -5.09 3.46 6.72
N LEU A 79 -6.01 3.41 5.77
CA LEU A 79 -5.99 4.22 4.55
C LEU A 79 -6.98 5.36 4.72
N SER A 80 -6.55 6.60 4.48
CA SER A 80 -7.41 7.77 4.51
C SER A 80 -7.31 8.63 3.24
N ASP A 81 -8.37 9.39 2.97
CA ASP A 81 -8.37 10.45 1.97
C ASP A 81 -7.63 11.71 2.46
N GLU A 82 -7.49 12.70 1.58
CA GLU A 82 -6.89 14.02 1.88
C GLU A 82 -7.62 14.79 3.00
N ASP A 83 -8.92 14.49 3.22
CA ASP A 83 -9.75 15.07 4.29
C ASP A 83 -9.60 14.30 5.62
N GLY A 84 -8.77 13.25 5.67
CA GLY A 84 -8.55 12.40 6.84
C GLY A 84 -9.66 11.37 7.11
N ARG A 85 -10.55 11.11 6.15
CA ARG A 85 -11.59 10.08 6.26
C ARG A 85 -10.99 8.70 6.03
N SER A 86 -11.17 7.78 6.98
CA SER A 86 -10.78 6.38 6.79
C SER A 86 -11.60 5.73 5.66
N LEU A 87 -10.89 5.15 4.69
CA LEU A 87 -11.42 4.40 3.55
C LEU A 87 -11.24 2.89 3.72
N LYS A 88 -10.22 2.45 4.46
CA LYS A 88 -9.97 1.03 4.79
C LYS A 88 -9.13 0.93 6.06
N ASP A 89 -9.43 -0.03 6.92
CA ASP A 89 -8.52 -0.38 8.04
C ASP A 89 -8.31 -1.90 8.04
N TRP A 90 -7.08 -2.35 8.28
CA TRP A 90 -6.78 -3.78 8.39
C TRP A 90 -5.59 -4.01 9.34
N LYS A 91 -5.42 -5.25 9.76
CA LYS A 91 -4.34 -5.65 10.65
C LYS A 91 -3.35 -6.54 9.94
N THR A 92 -2.09 -6.45 10.31
CA THR A 92 -1.04 -7.37 9.85
C THR A 92 -0.09 -7.68 10.99
N GLN A 93 0.59 -8.82 10.89
CA GLN A 93 1.73 -9.10 11.76
C GLN A 93 2.98 -8.46 11.13
N LEU A 94 3.72 -7.70 11.92
CA LEU A 94 5.06 -7.24 11.57
C LEU A 94 6.09 -8.04 12.35
N ASP A 95 7.20 -8.35 11.69
CA ASP A 95 8.44 -8.80 12.30
C ASP A 95 9.39 -7.62 12.54
N ALA A 96 10.36 -7.80 13.43
CA ALA A 96 11.43 -6.83 13.58
C ALA A 96 12.31 -6.81 12.32
N GLY A 97 12.55 -5.63 11.76
CA GLY A 97 13.25 -5.41 10.49
C GLY A 97 12.30 -4.93 9.40
N LEU A 98 12.64 -5.26 8.15
CA LEU A 98 11.86 -4.90 6.96
C LEU A 98 10.71 -5.89 6.74
N ASN A 99 9.53 -5.35 6.47
CA ASN A 99 8.30 -6.06 6.18
C ASN A 99 7.75 -5.58 4.83
N TYR A 100 7.31 -6.51 4.00
CA TYR A 100 6.77 -6.26 2.67
C TYR A 100 5.32 -6.74 2.66
N LEU A 101 4.39 -5.81 2.49
CA LEU A 101 2.95 -6.07 2.59
C LEU A 101 2.30 -5.81 1.23
N ASP A 102 1.68 -6.86 0.68
CA ASP A 102 0.89 -6.73 -0.55
C ASP A 102 -0.43 -6.01 -0.27
N TYR A 103 -0.73 -5.01 -1.10
CA TYR A 103 -1.98 -4.28 -1.06
C TYR A 103 -2.59 -4.16 -2.46
N ASP A 104 -3.85 -4.56 -2.57
CA ASP A 104 -4.64 -4.60 -3.80
C ASP A 104 -5.39 -3.30 -4.11
N LEU A 105 -5.02 -2.18 -3.46
CA LEU A 105 -5.65 -0.87 -3.61
C LEU A 105 -7.19 -0.87 -3.38
N THR A 106 -7.69 -1.82 -2.60
CA THR A 106 -9.13 -1.89 -2.28
C THR A 106 -9.52 -0.97 -1.12
N VAL A 107 -10.80 -0.61 -1.06
CA VAL A 107 -11.40 0.17 0.02
C VAL A 107 -12.61 -0.55 0.62
N ASP A 108 -12.94 -0.23 1.86
CA ASP A 108 -14.12 -0.77 2.52
C ASP A 108 -15.37 -0.02 2.02
N THR A 109 -16.17 -0.68 1.18
CA THR A 109 -17.41 -0.11 0.61
C THR A 109 -18.34 0.48 1.69
N GLU A 110 -18.34 -0.09 2.89
CA GLU A 110 -19.14 0.42 4.02
C GLU A 110 -18.68 1.80 4.50
N LYS A 111 -17.37 2.08 4.47
CA LYS A 111 -16.80 3.37 4.87
C LYS A 111 -17.04 4.48 3.85
N LEU A 112 -17.28 4.11 2.60
CA LEU A 112 -17.67 5.07 1.55
C LEU A 112 -19.11 5.57 1.72
N ARG A 113 -19.96 4.83 2.44
CA ARG A 113 -21.37 5.19 2.61
C ARG A 113 -21.52 6.38 3.56
N SER A 114 -21.75 7.55 2.99
CA SER A 114 -22.07 8.77 3.72
C SER A 114 -23.46 9.29 3.37
N ARG A 115 -24.21 9.76 4.37
CA ARG A 115 -25.50 10.46 4.16
C ARG A 115 -25.32 11.92 3.73
N ARG A 116 -24.08 12.39 3.59
CA ARG A 116 -23.79 13.75 3.11
C ARG A 116 -24.25 13.88 1.65
N LYS A 117 -24.94 14.99 1.34
CA LYS A 117 -25.45 15.28 0.00
C LYS A 117 -24.35 15.34 -1.08
N ASN A 118 -23.13 15.69 -0.68
CA ASN A 118 -21.96 15.82 -1.56
C ASN A 118 -20.88 14.77 -1.21
N ASN A 119 -21.27 13.51 -1.04
CA ASN A 119 -20.29 12.45 -0.79
C ASN A 119 -19.43 12.24 -2.06
N PRO A 120 -18.11 12.51 -2.04
CA PRO A 120 -17.25 12.32 -3.22
C PRO A 120 -17.17 10.85 -3.68
N TYR A 121 -17.54 9.91 -2.82
CA TYR A 121 -17.52 8.47 -3.10
C TYR A 121 -18.89 7.90 -3.48
N ALA A 122 -19.89 8.73 -3.76
CA ALA A 122 -21.25 8.26 -4.05
C ALA A 122 -21.32 7.30 -5.24
N ASP A 123 -20.46 7.50 -6.24
CA ASP A 123 -20.41 6.69 -7.47
C ASP A 123 -19.37 5.55 -7.38
N TRP A 124 -18.75 5.36 -6.23
CA TRP A 124 -17.83 4.25 -6.01
C TRP A 124 -18.62 3.02 -5.61
N GLY A 125 -18.49 1.97 -6.40
CA GLY A 125 -19.18 0.71 -6.18
C GLY A 125 -18.26 -0.48 -6.47
N PRO A 126 -18.71 -1.67 -6.08
CA PRO A 126 -17.95 -2.89 -6.31
C PRO A 126 -17.84 -3.17 -7.82
N SER A 127 -16.70 -3.75 -8.20
CA SER A 127 -16.42 -4.26 -9.54
C SER A 127 -16.99 -5.68 -9.71
N ASP A 128 -16.69 -6.33 -10.83
CA ASP A 128 -17.23 -7.67 -11.15
C ASP A 128 -16.73 -8.78 -10.19
N ASP A 129 -15.68 -8.52 -9.41
CA ASP A 129 -15.15 -9.39 -8.36
C ASP A 129 -15.71 -9.08 -6.96
N GLY A 130 -16.59 -8.08 -6.83
CA GLY A 130 -17.19 -7.67 -5.58
C GLY A 130 -16.36 -6.67 -4.76
N GLN A 131 -15.16 -6.30 -5.22
CA GLN A 131 -14.27 -5.37 -4.53
C GLN A 131 -14.42 -3.95 -5.07
N THR A 132 -14.24 -2.95 -4.19
CA THR A 132 -14.18 -1.54 -4.58
C THR A 132 -12.73 -1.08 -4.52
N TYR A 133 -12.27 -0.41 -5.57
CA TYR A 133 -10.89 0.04 -5.70
C TYR A 133 -10.75 1.55 -5.56
N LEU A 134 -9.57 1.99 -5.13
CA LEU A 134 -9.17 3.40 -5.20
C LEU A 134 -9.27 3.93 -6.63
N ARG A 135 -9.65 5.19 -6.76
CA ARG A 135 -9.59 5.96 -8.02
C ARG A 135 -8.46 6.97 -7.98
N GLU A 136 -8.29 7.77 -9.04
CA GLU A 136 -7.31 8.86 -8.99
C GLU A 136 -7.52 9.77 -7.77
N GLY A 137 -6.42 10.18 -7.16
CA GLY A 137 -6.43 11.02 -5.96
C GLY A 137 -5.20 10.83 -5.09
N THR A 138 -5.15 11.61 -4.02
CA THR A 138 -4.12 11.52 -2.99
C THR A 138 -4.69 10.86 -1.74
N TYR A 139 -3.94 9.91 -1.20
CA TYR A 139 -4.32 9.13 -0.03
C TYR A 139 -3.14 9.03 0.93
N GLN A 140 -3.41 8.65 2.17
CA GLN A 140 -2.37 8.39 3.15
C GLN A 140 -2.57 7.00 3.75
N ILE A 141 -1.49 6.20 3.79
CA ILE A 141 -1.44 4.98 4.59
C ILE A 141 -0.73 5.29 5.91
N THR A 142 -1.41 4.99 7.01
CA THR A 142 -0.86 5.08 8.36
C THR A 142 -0.68 3.67 8.90
N VAL A 143 0.50 3.39 9.45
CA VAL A 143 0.82 2.15 10.16
C VAL A 143 1.02 2.49 11.62
N THR A 144 0.33 1.78 12.51
CA THR A 144 0.43 1.95 13.96
C THR A 144 0.81 0.63 14.61
N LEU A 145 1.85 0.64 15.42
CA LEU A 145 2.31 -0.50 16.21
C LEU A 145 2.50 -0.06 17.67
N GLY A 146 1.63 -0.52 18.56
CA GLY A 146 1.64 -0.07 19.96
C GLY A 146 1.38 1.43 20.08
N SER A 147 2.37 2.19 20.55
CA SER A 147 2.32 3.66 20.65
C SER A 147 2.98 4.38 19.47
N ASP A 148 3.69 3.66 18.60
CA ASP A 148 4.39 4.22 17.46
C ASP A 148 3.49 4.27 16.23
N SER A 149 3.61 5.33 15.45
CA SER A 149 2.87 5.50 14.20
C SER A 149 3.75 6.14 13.13
N ALA A 150 3.67 5.62 11.92
CA ALA A 150 4.33 6.16 10.74
C ALA A 150 3.33 6.26 9.59
N SER A 151 3.59 7.13 8.61
CA SER A 151 2.68 7.38 7.51
C SER A 151 3.42 7.65 6.21
N SER A 152 2.80 7.29 5.09
CA SER A 152 3.29 7.55 3.74
C SER A 152 2.14 7.97 2.84
N GLU A 153 2.39 8.92 1.95
CA GLU A 153 1.42 9.44 0.99
C GLU A 153 1.44 8.59 -0.28
N ILE A 154 0.26 8.40 -0.87
CA ILE A 154 0.05 7.70 -2.13
C ILE A 154 -0.64 8.65 -3.10
N GLU A 155 -0.01 8.89 -4.25
CA GLU A 155 -0.59 9.66 -5.35
C GLU A 155 -1.01 8.72 -6.50
N LEU A 156 -2.30 8.44 -6.63
CA LEU A 156 -2.85 7.61 -7.69
C LEU A 156 -3.17 8.48 -8.92
N LYS A 157 -2.33 8.39 -9.94
CA LYS A 157 -2.50 9.15 -11.19
C LYS A 157 -3.40 8.42 -12.18
N SER A 158 -4.13 9.16 -13.00
CA SER A 158 -4.92 8.58 -14.09
C SER A 158 -4.04 7.86 -15.12
N GLY A 159 -4.51 6.68 -15.56
CA GLY A 159 -3.96 5.97 -16.70
C GLY A 159 -4.29 6.69 -18.00
N ARG A 160 -3.32 6.78 -18.92
CA ARG A 160 -3.51 7.34 -20.26
C ARG A 160 -3.78 6.24 -21.28
#